data_AF-A0A9N9N3P7-F1
#
_entry.id   AF-A0A9N9N3P7-F1
#
_cell.length_a   1.000
_cell.length_b   1.000
_cell.length_c   1.000
_cell.angle_alpha   90.00
_cell.angle_beta   90.00
_cell.angle_gamma   90.00
#
_symmetry.space_group_name_H-M   'P 1'
#
loop_
_entity.id
_entity.type
_entity.pdbx_description
1 polymer ?
#
loop_
_entity_poly.entity_id
_entity_poly.type
_entity_poly.pdbx_seq_one_letter_code
_entity_poly.pdbx_strand_id
1 'polypeptide(L)'
;AYTKLMPTQWRTIAPIVGRTPSQCLERYQRLLDEAEAKEGLDLTGPAGDTGPSADDVRRLRPGEIDPDPETKPARPDPVDMDEDEARARLANTQGKKAKRKAREKQLEEARRLASLQKRRELKAAVKKKKKGMDYNADIPFEKRPALGFYDTTEEKNRQPEMTEGGLINFVPARNAQLNKLKQAEQINKRRKLILPAPQVGETELEEIVKIGFAGQNVKAVVGESDNVSSLTDYTPSSTSLPLRTPRTPRTVAGITQTPRTPGTLLSLRTPRTPAAVDTATIKQLRAGLLNLPAPKNDFEIVLPDVEGKEVPKEDTEGIEEDASDRDKKLKAQQEEEAVQRDLPRPVNINSVFDSFEEVSDGDSEIQKLIDIEMLTLLRRDAVMHPVHGSKPANLDLESFEEFPDELIDQVKKEIDLEFTKVTNELSNEDFDEAWSQIHDTPVTTQFHSQLEANRNVMIKEATKATKLEKKLNVILGALSKNVSETFDEIEQAKIELDSFQSLSISEREAIPK
;
A
#
# COMPACT_ATOMS: atom_id res chain seq x y z
N ALA A 1 -39.73 36.27 -19.08
CA ALA A 1 -41.16 35.88 -19.14
C ALA A 1 -41.69 35.45 -17.78
N TYR A 2 -41.15 34.39 -17.15
CA TYR A 2 -41.60 33.91 -15.83
C TYR A 2 -41.47 34.93 -14.69
N THR A 3 -40.42 35.75 -14.70
CA THR A 3 -40.18 36.80 -13.70
C THR A 3 -41.20 37.95 -13.76
N LYS A 4 -41.82 38.17 -14.92
CA LYS A 4 -42.91 39.13 -15.11
C LYS A 4 -44.27 38.55 -14.66
N LEU A 5 -44.41 37.23 -14.68
CA LEU A 5 -45.62 36.51 -14.27
C LEU A 5 -45.68 36.27 -12.76
N MET A 6 -44.53 35.99 -12.14
CA MET A 6 -44.39 35.73 -10.70
C MET A 6 -43.28 36.64 -10.12
N PRO A 7 -43.61 37.86 -9.66
CA PRO A 7 -42.62 38.79 -9.14
C PRO A 7 -41.92 38.23 -7.89
N THR A 8 -40.58 38.25 -7.86
CA THR A 8 -39.73 37.88 -6.71
C THR A 8 -39.88 36.45 -6.15
N GLN A 9 -40.58 35.55 -6.85
CA GLN A 9 -40.78 34.15 -6.42
C GLN A 9 -39.70 33.19 -6.96
N TRP A 10 -38.44 33.43 -6.59
CA TRP A 10 -37.29 32.70 -7.15
C TRP A 10 -37.26 31.21 -6.86
N ARG A 11 -37.77 30.78 -5.70
CA ARG A 11 -37.87 29.35 -5.34
C ARG A 11 -38.86 28.59 -6.23
N THR A 12 -39.89 29.27 -6.73
CA THR A 12 -40.91 28.70 -7.61
C THR A 12 -40.45 28.71 -9.07
N ILE A 13 -39.72 29.76 -9.48
CA ILE A 13 -39.22 29.92 -10.86
C ILE A 13 -38.03 28.99 -11.14
N ALA A 14 -37.16 28.78 -10.16
CA ALA A 14 -35.92 28.02 -10.30
C ALA A 14 -36.10 26.59 -10.87
N PRO A 15 -37.02 25.76 -10.33
CA PRO A 15 -37.27 24.42 -10.87
C PRO A 15 -37.78 24.42 -12.32
N ILE A 16 -38.54 25.46 -12.70
CA ILE A 16 -39.10 25.59 -14.06
C ILE A 16 -37.98 25.95 -15.06
N VAL A 17 -36.99 26.73 -14.63
CA VAL A 17 -35.84 27.16 -15.45
C VAL A 17 -34.67 26.16 -15.39
N GLY A 18 -34.66 25.24 -14.43
CA GLY A 18 -33.60 24.23 -14.24
C GLY A 18 -32.29 24.80 -13.67
N ARG A 19 -32.37 25.87 -12.88
CA ARG A 19 -31.23 26.52 -12.22
C ARG A 19 -31.55 26.78 -10.74
N THR A 20 -30.55 27.07 -9.91
CA THR A 20 -30.81 27.39 -8.50
C THR A 20 -31.50 28.76 -8.37
N PRO A 21 -32.30 28.99 -7.30
CA PRO A 21 -32.94 30.28 -7.06
C PRO A 21 -31.96 31.47 -7.05
N SER A 22 -30.77 31.28 -6.47
CA SER A 22 -29.70 32.29 -6.44
C SER A 22 -29.16 32.60 -7.84
N GLN A 23 -28.88 31.58 -8.66
CA GLN A 23 -28.44 31.77 -10.04
C GLN A 23 -29.50 32.46 -10.90
N CYS A 24 -30.79 32.14 -10.70
CA CYS A 24 -31.89 32.80 -11.39
C CYS A 24 -31.99 34.28 -11.01
N LEU A 25 -31.84 34.60 -9.72
CA LEU A 25 -31.89 35.96 -9.19
C LEU A 25 -30.70 36.79 -9.70
N GLU A 26 -29.47 36.28 -9.56
CA GLU A 26 -28.24 36.97 -10.00
C GLU A 26 -28.28 37.26 -11.50
N ARG A 27 -28.66 36.26 -12.31
CA ARG A 27 -28.75 36.44 -13.77
C ARG A 27 -29.87 37.39 -14.17
N TYR A 28 -31.00 37.39 -13.45
CA TYR A 28 -32.08 38.34 -13.73
C TYR A 28 -31.65 39.78 -13.41
N GLN A 29 -30.98 40.00 -12.28
CA GLN A 29 -30.44 41.31 -11.92
C GLN A 29 -29.42 41.80 -12.95
N ARG A 30 -28.48 40.93 -13.36
CA ARG A 30 -27.50 41.26 -14.40
C ARG A 30 -28.15 41.64 -15.74
N LEU A 31 -29.25 40.99 -16.11
CA LEU A 31 -30.01 41.33 -17.31
C LEU A 31 -30.76 42.65 -17.19
N LEU A 32 -31.18 43.05 -15.98
CA LEU A 32 -31.75 44.37 -15.74
C LEU A 32 -30.67 45.44 -15.83
N ASP A 33 -29.51 45.23 -15.20
CA ASP A 33 -28.38 46.16 -15.25
C ASP A 33 -27.86 46.33 -16.70
N GLU A 34 -27.79 45.25 -17.48
CA GLU A 34 -27.41 45.30 -18.92
C GLU A 34 -28.45 46.07 -19.76
N ALA A 35 -29.74 45.93 -19.44
CA ALA A 35 -30.80 46.66 -20.12
C ALA A 35 -30.79 48.15 -19.75
N GLU A 36 -30.61 48.50 -18.48
CA GLU A 36 -30.47 49.89 -18.00
C GLU A 36 -29.23 50.57 -18.58
N ALA A 37 -28.09 49.86 -18.62
CA ALA A 37 -26.87 50.34 -19.27
C ALA A 37 -27.05 50.58 -20.77
N LYS A 38 -27.96 49.84 -21.43
CA LYS A 38 -28.23 49.93 -22.86
C LYS A 38 -29.31 50.94 -23.24
N GLU A 39 -30.31 51.15 -22.38
CA GLU A 39 -31.39 52.15 -22.57
C GLU A 39 -30.97 53.58 -22.20
N GLY A 40 -29.85 53.75 -21.48
CA GLY A 40 -29.14 55.01 -21.40
C GLY A 40 -29.58 55.92 -20.25
N LEU A 41 -28.67 56.07 -19.28
CA LEU A 41 -28.66 57.20 -18.36
C LEU A 41 -27.21 57.52 -17.99
N ASP A 42 -26.50 58.07 -18.98
CA ASP A 42 -25.28 58.85 -18.75
C ASP A 42 -25.70 60.14 -18.02
N LEU A 43 -26.01 60.01 -16.73
CA LEU A 43 -26.25 61.12 -15.81
C LEU A 43 -24.89 61.73 -15.47
N THR A 44 -24.19 62.20 -16.51
CA THR A 44 -23.00 63.02 -16.41
C THR A 44 -23.42 64.36 -15.80
N GLY A 45 -23.33 64.45 -14.47
CA GLY A 45 -23.33 65.72 -13.77
C GLY A 45 -22.15 66.58 -14.27
N PRO A 46 -22.18 67.91 -14.06
CA PRO A 46 -21.19 68.85 -14.62
C PRO A 46 -19.81 68.80 -13.92
N ALA A 47 -19.39 67.64 -13.46
CA ALA A 47 -18.04 67.30 -13.04
C ALA A 47 -17.92 65.79 -13.26
N GLY A 48 -16.99 65.34 -14.11
CA GLY A 48 -16.83 63.96 -14.57
C GLY A 48 -16.40 62.97 -13.49
N ASP A 49 -17.18 62.87 -12.42
CA ASP A 49 -17.11 61.85 -11.39
C ASP A 49 -18.20 60.83 -11.71
N THR A 50 -17.80 59.69 -12.29
CA THR A 50 -18.68 58.54 -12.47
C THR A 50 -19.16 58.10 -11.10
N GLY A 51 -20.47 58.25 -10.81
CA GLY A 51 -21.05 57.70 -9.57
C GLY A 51 -20.77 56.19 -9.45
N PRO A 52 -20.71 55.64 -8.22
CA PRO A 52 -20.41 54.23 -8.00
C PRO A 52 -21.38 53.36 -8.81
N SER A 53 -20.83 52.38 -9.53
CA SER A 53 -21.63 51.43 -10.32
C SER A 53 -22.64 50.71 -9.43
N ALA A 54 -23.79 50.29 -9.97
CA ALA A 54 -24.78 49.52 -9.22
C ALA A 54 -24.17 48.26 -8.56
N ASP A 55 -23.09 47.74 -9.13
CA ASP A 55 -22.30 46.64 -8.57
C ASP A 55 -21.47 47.05 -7.33
N ASP A 56 -20.99 48.29 -7.24
CA ASP A 56 -20.25 48.80 -6.07
C ASP A 56 -21.17 49.03 -4.87
N VAL A 57 -22.44 49.36 -5.10
CA VAL A 57 -23.44 49.53 -4.02
C VAL A 57 -23.87 48.18 -3.43
N ARG A 58 -23.81 47.11 -4.23
CA ARG A 58 -24.22 45.74 -3.84
C ARG A 58 -23.08 44.92 -3.24
N ARG A 59 -21.83 45.36 -3.40
CA ARG A 59 -20.68 44.69 -2.79
C ARG A 59 -20.77 44.82 -1.27
N LEU A 60 -20.63 43.69 -0.57
CA LEU A 60 -20.60 43.65 0.89
C LEU A 60 -19.58 44.65 1.42
N ARG A 61 -19.96 45.38 2.47
CA ARG A 61 -19.04 46.32 3.13
C ARG A 61 -17.88 45.51 3.73
N PRO A 62 -16.65 46.05 3.72
CA PRO A 62 -15.52 45.38 4.37
C PRO A 62 -15.86 45.02 5.82
N GLY A 63 -15.87 43.72 6.15
CA GLY A 63 -16.23 43.18 7.48
C GLY A 63 -17.62 42.57 7.61
N GLU A 64 -18.48 42.67 6.59
CA GLU A 64 -19.79 42.02 6.58
C GLU A 64 -19.68 40.55 6.09
N ILE A 65 -20.28 39.64 6.85
CA ILE A 65 -20.31 38.21 6.50
C ILE A 65 -21.37 38.01 5.42
N ASP A 66 -20.99 37.31 4.35
CA ASP A 66 -21.92 36.96 3.28
C ASP A 66 -23.06 36.08 3.81
N PRO A 67 -24.34 36.47 3.61
CA PRO A 67 -25.49 35.64 4.01
C PRO A 67 -25.55 34.28 3.29
N ASP A 68 -25.05 34.17 2.06
CA ASP A 68 -25.20 32.98 1.21
C ASP A 68 -23.85 32.46 0.65
N PRO A 69 -22.90 32.04 1.51
CA PRO A 69 -21.56 31.64 1.08
C PRO A 69 -21.55 30.37 0.20
N GLU A 70 -22.53 29.50 0.37
CA GLU A 70 -22.70 28.24 -0.39
C GLU A 70 -22.96 28.48 -1.89
N THR A 71 -23.36 29.69 -2.28
CA THR A 71 -23.66 30.03 -3.68
C THR A 71 -22.41 30.42 -4.47
N LYS A 72 -21.29 30.68 -3.78
CA LYS A 72 -20.03 31.11 -4.39
C LYS A 72 -19.16 29.91 -4.78
N PRO A 73 -18.32 30.05 -5.82
CA PRO A 73 -17.37 29.01 -6.18
C PRO A 73 -16.38 28.76 -5.03
N ALA A 74 -16.00 27.49 -4.85
CA ALA A 74 -15.00 27.11 -3.86
C ALA A 74 -13.67 27.80 -4.13
N ARG A 75 -13.01 28.24 -3.06
CA ARG A 75 -11.66 28.79 -3.16
C ARG A 75 -10.68 27.66 -3.50
N PRO A 76 -9.69 27.90 -4.38
CA PRO A 76 -8.61 26.95 -4.59
C PRO A 76 -7.87 26.66 -3.29
N ASP A 77 -7.45 25.40 -3.11
CA ASP A 77 -6.70 24.96 -1.94
C ASP A 77 -5.35 25.71 -1.83
N PRO A 78 -4.97 26.18 -0.63
CA PRO A 78 -3.64 26.76 -0.42
C PRO A 78 -2.52 25.73 -0.66
N VAL A 79 -1.33 26.22 -1.04
CA VAL A 79 -0.16 25.36 -1.31
C VAL A 79 0.32 24.63 -0.06
N ASP A 80 0.14 25.23 1.10
CA ASP A 80 0.42 24.64 2.40
C ASP A 80 -0.92 24.24 3.05
N MET A 81 -1.33 22.99 2.82
CA MET A 81 -2.55 22.42 3.40
C MET A 81 -2.22 21.84 4.78
N ASP A 82 -2.98 22.24 5.80
CA ASP A 82 -2.92 21.62 7.13
C ASP A 82 -3.28 20.11 7.05
N GLU A 83 -2.80 19.31 7.99
CA GLU A 83 -2.91 17.84 7.94
C GLU A 83 -4.38 17.34 7.95
N ASP A 84 -4.86 16.83 6.81
CA ASP A 84 -6.25 16.36 6.64
C ASP A 84 -6.61 15.09 7.43
N GLU A 85 -7.52 15.21 8.40
CA GLU A 85 -8.11 14.08 9.13
C GLU A 85 -9.09 13.22 8.29
N ALA A 86 -9.56 13.73 7.14
CA ALA A 86 -10.65 13.12 6.37
C ALA A 86 -10.29 11.74 5.80
N ARG A 87 -9.03 11.57 5.36
CA ARG A 87 -8.55 10.31 4.77
C ARG A 87 -8.62 9.14 5.76
N ALA A 88 -8.31 9.40 7.03
CA ALA A 88 -8.32 8.38 8.07
C ALA A 88 -9.75 7.89 8.38
N ARG A 89 -10.74 8.77 8.29
CA ARG A 89 -12.16 8.42 8.52
C ARG A 89 -12.72 7.58 7.38
N LEU A 90 -12.44 7.97 6.13
CA LEU A 90 -12.89 7.23 4.94
C LEU A 90 -12.27 5.83 4.84
N ALA A 91 -11.00 5.68 5.23
CA ALA A 91 -10.33 4.38 5.18
C ALA A 91 -10.82 3.38 6.24
N ASN A 92 -11.49 3.85 7.30
CA ASN A 92 -11.87 3.02 8.43
C ASN A 92 -13.29 2.45 8.29
N THR A 93 -13.40 1.22 7.79
CA THR A 93 -14.67 0.48 7.70
C THR A 93 -14.95 -0.42 8.92
N GLN A 94 -13.97 -0.59 9.81
CA GLN A 94 -14.07 -1.54 10.93
C GLN A 94 -14.61 -0.90 12.21
N GLY A 95 -15.64 -1.52 12.78
CA GLY A 95 -16.20 -1.13 14.08
C GLY A 95 -15.29 -1.48 15.27
N LYS A 96 -15.66 -0.99 16.47
CA LYS A 96 -14.89 -1.19 17.72
C LYS A 96 -14.65 -2.68 18.05
N LYS A 97 -15.66 -3.53 17.86
CA LYS A 97 -15.57 -4.97 18.15
C LYS A 97 -14.58 -5.69 17.22
N ALA A 98 -14.59 -5.36 15.93
CA ALA A 98 -13.65 -5.91 14.97
C ALA A 98 -12.21 -5.51 15.30
N LYS A 99 -11.96 -4.23 15.60
CA LYS A 99 -10.63 -3.75 16.02
C LYS A 99 -10.14 -4.42 17.31
N ARG A 100 -11.03 -4.59 18.30
CA ARG A 100 -10.70 -5.28 19.55
C ARG A 100 -10.33 -6.75 19.30
N LYS A 101 -11.15 -7.47 18.53
CA LYS A 101 -10.92 -8.89 18.21
C LYS A 101 -9.65 -9.10 17.37
N ALA A 102 -9.32 -8.17 16.46
CA ALA A 102 -8.07 -8.21 15.70
C ALA A 102 -6.84 -8.02 16.61
N ARG A 103 -6.89 -7.05 17.54
CA ARG A 103 -5.83 -6.86 18.54
C ARG A 103 -5.69 -8.06 19.47
N GLU A 104 -6.81 -8.64 19.90
CA GLU A 104 -6.82 -9.84 20.75
C GLU A 104 -6.19 -11.04 20.05
N LYS A 105 -6.52 -11.28 18.77
CA LYS A 105 -5.90 -12.33 17.95
C LYS A 105 -4.37 -12.17 17.86
N GLN A 106 -3.89 -10.95 17.62
CA GLN A 106 -2.45 -10.67 17.57
C GLN A 106 -1.77 -10.93 18.92
N LEU A 107 -2.40 -10.53 20.02
CA LEU A 107 -1.89 -10.80 21.37
C LEU A 107 -1.89 -12.29 21.69
N GLU A 108 -2.88 -13.05 21.23
CA GLU A 108 -2.94 -14.50 21.40
C GLU A 108 -1.85 -15.22 20.59
N GLU A 109 -1.60 -14.81 19.35
CA GLU A 109 -0.48 -15.31 18.53
C GLU A 109 0.87 -15.04 19.20
N ALA A 110 1.07 -13.82 19.70
CA ALA A 110 2.29 -13.46 20.44
C ALA A 110 2.46 -14.31 21.72
N ARG A 111 1.39 -14.51 22.49
CA ARG A 111 1.38 -15.40 23.67
C ARG A 111 1.70 -16.85 23.28
N ARG A 112 1.12 -17.35 22.18
CA ARG A 112 1.37 -18.70 21.68
C ARG A 112 2.84 -18.88 21.31
N LEU A 113 3.43 -17.96 20.55
CA LEU A 113 4.84 -18.00 20.18
C LEU A 113 5.78 -17.96 21.41
N ALA A 114 5.51 -17.05 22.35
CA ALA A 114 6.29 -16.97 23.59
C ALA A 114 6.18 -18.26 24.43
N SER A 115 4.99 -18.86 24.52
CA SER A 115 4.78 -20.12 25.22
C SER A 115 5.51 -21.30 24.53
N LEU A 116 5.53 -21.30 23.19
CA LEU A 116 6.25 -22.30 22.41
C LEU A 116 7.76 -22.16 22.59
N GLN A 117 8.28 -20.94 22.59
CA GLN A 117 9.69 -20.69 22.89
C GLN A 117 10.05 -21.19 24.29
N LYS A 118 9.27 -20.82 25.32
CA LYS A 118 9.47 -21.33 26.69
C LYS A 118 9.39 -22.86 26.77
N ARG A 119 8.50 -23.50 26.01
CA ARG A 119 8.38 -24.97 25.95
C ARG A 119 9.51 -25.63 25.18
N ARG A 120 10.10 -24.98 24.17
CA ARG A 120 11.30 -25.46 23.49
C ARG A 120 12.51 -25.40 24.42
N GLU A 121 12.64 -24.31 25.18
CA GLU A 121 13.71 -24.10 26.15
C GLU A 121 13.56 -25.02 27.38
N LEU A 122 12.33 -25.27 27.83
CA LEU A 122 12.01 -26.23 28.87
C LEU A 122 11.64 -27.58 28.24
N LYS A 123 12.67 -28.41 27.97
CA LYS A 123 12.60 -29.74 27.31
C LYS A 123 11.56 -30.74 27.87
N ALA A 124 10.91 -30.42 29.00
CA ALA A 124 9.73 -31.09 29.49
C ALA A 124 8.81 -30.06 30.16
N ALA A 125 7.60 -29.87 29.63
CA ALA A 125 6.59 -29.03 30.27
C ALA A 125 5.21 -29.72 30.28
N VAL A 126 4.56 -29.59 31.44
CA VAL A 126 3.26 -30.17 31.80
C VAL A 126 2.15 -29.66 30.88
N LYS A 127 1.44 -30.57 30.21
CA LYS A 127 0.25 -30.25 29.43
C LYS A 127 -0.90 -29.91 30.40
N LYS A 128 -1.45 -28.70 30.33
CA LYS A 128 -2.72 -28.39 31.01
C LYS A 128 -3.86 -29.05 30.24
N LYS A 129 -4.81 -29.68 30.94
CA LYS A 129 -6.03 -30.22 30.32
C LYS A 129 -6.82 -29.07 29.71
N LYS A 130 -7.11 -29.15 28.40
CA LYS A 130 -8.00 -28.21 27.74
C LYS A 130 -9.44 -28.51 28.16
N LYS A 131 -10.25 -27.46 28.26
CA LYS A 131 -11.70 -27.57 28.47
C LYS A 131 -12.33 -27.72 27.08
N GLY A 132 -12.67 -28.95 26.68
CA GLY A 132 -13.20 -29.30 25.35
C GLY A 132 -12.73 -30.69 24.89
N MET A 133 -13.25 -31.17 23.75
CA MET A 133 -12.76 -32.40 23.13
C MET A 133 -11.43 -32.17 22.41
N ASP A 134 -10.52 -33.13 22.52
CA ASP A 134 -9.24 -33.09 21.81
C ASP A 134 -9.41 -33.64 20.39
N TYR A 135 -9.65 -32.73 19.44
CA TYR A 135 -9.82 -33.00 17.99
C TYR A 135 -8.66 -33.77 17.34
N ASN A 136 -7.49 -33.83 17.98
CA ASN A 136 -6.33 -34.60 17.51
C ASN A 136 -6.33 -36.04 18.01
N ALA A 137 -7.05 -36.33 19.10
CA ALA A 137 -7.13 -37.68 19.67
C ALA A 137 -8.25 -38.47 19.01
N ASP A 138 -9.41 -37.84 18.82
CA ASP A 138 -10.61 -38.47 18.26
C ASP A 138 -11.19 -37.62 17.12
N ILE A 139 -11.81 -38.29 16.14
CA ILE A 139 -12.57 -37.64 15.07
C ILE A 139 -13.91 -37.16 15.66
N PRO A 140 -14.16 -35.85 15.77
CA PRO A 140 -15.43 -35.38 16.30
C PRO A 140 -16.57 -35.77 15.38
N PHE A 141 -17.66 -36.28 15.96
CA PHE A 141 -18.87 -36.67 15.24
C PHE A 141 -18.61 -37.63 14.06
N GLU A 142 -17.74 -38.63 14.27
CA GLU A 142 -17.47 -39.65 13.25
C GLU A 142 -18.77 -40.36 12.83
N LYS A 143 -19.19 -40.12 11.57
CA LYS A 143 -20.23 -40.89 10.90
C LYS A 143 -19.56 -41.83 9.93
N ARG A 144 -19.58 -43.13 10.25
CA ARG A 144 -18.97 -44.14 9.38
C ARG A 144 -19.66 -44.13 8.00
N PRO A 145 -18.89 -44.25 6.91
CA PRO A 145 -19.48 -44.36 5.58
C PRO A 145 -20.41 -45.57 5.54
N ALA A 146 -21.53 -45.44 4.84
CA ALA A 146 -22.47 -46.54 4.68
C ALA A 146 -21.76 -47.73 4.02
N LEU A 147 -22.04 -48.94 4.52
CA LEU A 147 -21.46 -50.15 3.96
C LEU A 147 -22.02 -50.36 2.55
N GLY A 148 -21.14 -50.32 1.55
CA GLY A 148 -21.48 -50.59 0.15
C GLY A 148 -21.42 -52.08 -0.19
N PHE A 149 -21.68 -52.39 -1.46
CA PHE A 149 -21.63 -53.76 -1.99
C PHE A 149 -20.19 -54.28 -2.21
N TYR A 150 -19.21 -53.38 -2.31
CA TYR A 150 -17.79 -53.70 -2.56
C TYR A 150 -16.96 -53.69 -1.27
N ASP A 151 -15.99 -54.60 -1.17
CA ASP A 151 -15.05 -54.65 -0.04
C ASP A 151 -14.00 -53.53 -0.18
N THR A 152 -13.85 -52.72 0.87
CA THR A 152 -12.95 -51.55 0.94
C THR A 152 -11.79 -51.75 1.91
N THR A 153 -11.56 -52.99 2.38
CA THR A 153 -10.48 -53.30 3.34
C THR A 153 -9.08 -53.07 2.74
N GLU A 154 -8.90 -53.33 1.44
CA GLU A 154 -7.61 -53.15 0.75
C GLU A 154 -7.23 -51.67 0.61
N GLU A 155 -8.19 -50.80 0.31
CA GLU A 155 -7.98 -49.35 0.20
C GLU A 155 -7.66 -48.71 1.56
N LYS A 156 -8.31 -49.15 2.65
CA LYS A 156 -8.04 -48.66 4.01
C LYS A 156 -6.63 -48.98 4.50
N ASN A 157 -6.07 -50.10 4.05
CA ASN A 157 -4.71 -50.52 4.42
C ASN A 157 -3.63 -49.78 3.60
N ARG A 158 -3.99 -49.21 2.45
CA ARG A 158 -3.11 -48.34 1.68
C ARG A 158 -3.05 -46.98 2.39
N GLN A 159 -2.18 -46.86 3.39
CA GLN A 159 -1.93 -45.57 4.03
C GLN A 159 -1.53 -44.57 2.93
N PRO A 160 -2.11 -43.35 2.92
CA PRO A 160 -1.60 -42.33 2.03
C PRO A 160 -0.15 -42.10 2.42
N GLU A 161 0.79 -42.39 1.51
CA GLU A 161 2.14 -41.85 1.63
C GLU A 161 1.96 -40.36 1.86
N MET A 162 2.56 -39.85 2.94
CA MET A 162 2.65 -38.42 3.17
C MET A 162 3.52 -37.86 2.05
N THR A 163 2.94 -37.65 0.86
CA THR A 163 3.42 -36.61 -0.02
C THR A 163 3.38 -35.38 0.87
N GLU A 164 4.53 -34.76 1.06
CA GLU A 164 4.59 -33.39 1.56
C GLU A 164 3.81 -32.58 0.54
N GLY A 165 2.48 -32.59 0.67
CA GLY A 165 1.57 -31.70 -0.01
C GLY A 165 2.05 -30.36 0.45
N GLY A 166 2.93 -29.78 -0.38
CA GLY A 166 3.53 -28.49 -0.13
C GLY A 166 2.37 -27.63 0.31
N LEU A 167 2.46 -27.11 1.53
CA LEU A 167 1.72 -25.91 1.85
C LEU A 167 2.08 -24.99 0.69
N ILE A 168 1.16 -24.88 -0.26
CA ILE A 168 1.13 -23.80 -1.22
C ILE A 168 1.02 -22.60 -0.30
N ASN A 169 2.19 -22.08 0.07
CA ASN A 169 2.36 -20.76 0.60
C ASN A 169 1.95 -19.87 -0.55
N PHE A 170 0.64 -19.80 -0.79
CA PHE A 170 0.01 -18.75 -1.56
C PHE A 170 0.14 -17.51 -0.69
N VAL A 171 1.38 -17.01 -0.61
CA VAL A 171 1.65 -15.64 -0.27
C VAL A 171 1.30 -14.91 -1.56
N PRO A 172 0.15 -14.22 -1.64
CA PRO A 172 -0.17 -13.43 -2.81
C PRO A 172 1.05 -12.53 -3.09
N ALA A 173 1.51 -12.44 -4.33
CA ALA A 173 2.74 -11.71 -4.70
C ALA A 173 2.81 -10.29 -4.06
N ARG A 174 1.65 -9.69 -3.81
CA ARG A 174 1.44 -8.44 -3.09
C ARG A 174 1.98 -8.44 -1.64
N ASN A 175 1.79 -9.51 -0.87
CA ASN A 175 2.26 -9.62 0.51
C ASN A 175 3.77 -9.86 0.60
N ALA A 176 4.35 -10.57 -0.39
CA ALA A 176 5.80 -10.71 -0.51
C ALA A 176 6.47 -9.37 -0.86
N GLN A 177 5.87 -8.59 -1.75
CA GLN A 177 6.31 -7.23 -2.07
C GLN A 177 6.16 -6.27 -0.88
N LEU A 178 5.06 -6.34 -0.13
CA LEU A 178 4.88 -5.53 1.10
C LEU A 178 5.93 -5.84 2.16
N ASN A 179 6.30 -7.11 2.34
CA ASN A 179 7.37 -7.48 3.25
C ASN A 179 8.74 -7.02 2.75
N LYS A 180 9.01 -7.11 1.44
CA LYS A 180 10.23 -6.55 0.83
C LYS A 180 10.33 -5.04 1.00
N LEU A 181 9.24 -4.30 0.80
CA LEU A 181 9.19 -2.84 1.00
C LEU A 181 9.39 -2.46 2.48
N LYS A 182 8.74 -3.16 3.41
CA LYS A 182 8.96 -2.93 4.86
C LYS A 182 10.38 -3.25 5.30
N GLN A 183 10.99 -4.31 4.76
CA GLN A 183 12.40 -4.63 5.01
C GLN A 183 13.32 -3.56 4.41
N ALA A 184 13.05 -3.11 3.18
CA ALA A 184 13.80 -2.04 2.53
C ALA A 184 13.70 -0.72 3.30
N GLU A 185 12.51 -0.35 3.80
CA GLU A 185 12.32 0.81 4.67
C GLU A 185 13.06 0.67 6.01
N GLN A 186 13.07 -0.51 6.62
CA GLN A 186 13.85 -0.76 7.84
C GLN A 186 15.36 -0.67 7.57
N ILE A 187 15.83 -1.12 6.40
CA ILE A 187 17.22 -0.99 5.97
C ILE A 187 17.56 0.49 5.71
N ASN A 188 16.65 1.27 5.10
CA ASN A 188 16.83 2.70 4.84
C ASN A 188 16.78 3.54 6.14
N LYS A 189 16.05 3.08 7.16
CA LYS A 189 16.05 3.66 8.53
C LYS A 189 17.35 3.40 9.28
N ARG A 190 18.18 2.42 8.87
CA ARG A 190 19.53 2.26 9.41
C ARG A 190 20.44 3.26 8.72
N ARG A 191 20.99 4.20 9.51
CA ARG A 191 21.97 5.19 9.03
C ARG A 191 23.13 4.46 8.35
N LYS A 192 23.53 4.92 7.15
CA LYS A 192 24.66 4.36 6.40
C LYS A 192 25.88 4.30 7.32
N LEU A 193 26.39 3.09 7.54
CA LEU A 193 27.56 2.85 8.38
C LEU A 193 28.78 3.47 7.69
N ILE A 194 29.25 4.60 8.20
CA ILE A 194 30.50 5.23 7.76
C ILE A 194 31.60 4.56 8.57
N LEU A 195 32.24 3.55 7.98
CA LEU A 195 33.45 2.99 8.58
C LEU A 195 34.60 4.00 8.42
N PRO A 196 35.45 4.19 9.45
CA PRO A 196 36.68 4.95 9.30
C PRO A 196 37.56 4.30 8.23
N ALA A 197 38.25 5.14 7.44
CA ALA A 197 39.17 4.65 6.41
C ALA A 197 40.17 3.67 7.04
N PRO A 198 40.46 2.52 6.39
CA PRO A 198 41.39 1.54 6.92
C PRO A 198 42.75 2.19 7.10
N GLN A 199 43.18 2.35 8.36
CA GLN A 199 44.52 2.79 8.70
C GLN A 199 45.44 1.57 8.67
N VAL A 200 45.78 1.12 7.47
CA VAL A 200 46.87 0.15 7.29
C VAL A 200 48.11 0.98 6.98
N GLY A 201 49.09 0.97 7.89
CA GLY A 201 50.35 1.68 7.69
C GLY A 201 51.16 1.05 6.54
N GLU A 202 52.01 1.82 5.87
CA GLU A 202 52.84 1.33 4.74
C GLU A 202 53.68 0.09 5.11
N THR A 203 54.04 -0.05 6.37
CA THR A 203 54.75 -1.20 6.94
C THR A 203 53.91 -2.49 7.01
N GLU A 204 52.61 -2.38 7.29
CA GLU A 204 51.68 -3.51 7.27
C GLU A 204 51.34 -3.93 5.83
N LEU A 205 51.33 -2.96 4.89
CA LEU A 205 51.22 -3.23 3.46
C LEU A 205 52.44 -3.97 2.92
N GLU A 206 53.66 -3.59 3.33
CA GLU A 206 54.88 -4.31 2.96
C GLU A 206 54.88 -5.76 3.48
N GLU A 207 54.37 -5.99 4.69
CA GLU A 207 54.25 -7.33 5.28
C GLU A 207 53.20 -8.18 4.55
N ILE A 208 52.05 -7.60 4.20
CA ILE A 208 51.01 -8.28 3.39
C ILE A 208 51.53 -8.59 1.99
N VAL A 209 52.30 -7.70 1.37
CA VAL A 209 52.94 -7.94 0.06
C VAL A 209 53.99 -9.04 0.17
N LYS A 210 54.77 -9.08 1.25
CA LYS A 210 55.78 -10.11 1.49
C LYS A 210 55.16 -11.49 1.75
N ILE A 211 54.03 -11.54 2.45
CA ILE A 211 53.23 -12.76 2.64
C ILE A 211 52.57 -13.18 1.31
N GLY A 212 52.09 -12.22 0.51
CA GLY A 212 51.56 -12.47 -0.84
C GLY A 212 52.62 -13.04 -1.79
N PHE A 213 53.84 -12.50 -1.76
CA PHE A 213 54.98 -13.00 -2.54
C PHE A 213 55.41 -14.41 -2.10
N ALA A 214 55.37 -14.69 -0.80
CA ALA A 214 55.64 -16.03 -0.27
C ALA A 214 54.59 -17.06 -0.71
N GLY A 215 53.31 -16.69 -0.74
CA GLY A 215 52.23 -17.54 -1.26
C GLY A 215 52.31 -17.79 -2.77
N GLN A 216 52.82 -16.81 -3.53
CA GLN A 216 52.97 -16.91 -4.98
C GLN A 216 54.19 -17.77 -5.38
N ASN A 217 55.27 -17.75 -4.61
CA ASN A 217 56.42 -18.65 -4.80
C ASN A 217 56.07 -20.12 -4.51
N VAL A 218 55.15 -20.41 -3.57
CA VAL A 218 54.65 -21.77 -3.34
C VAL A 218 53.81 -22.26 -4.52
N LYS A 219 53.05 -21.37 -5.17
CA LYS A 219 52.29 -21.69 -6.38
C LYS A 219 53.16 -21.90 -7.62
N ALA A 220 54.35 -21.29 -7.68
CA ALA A 220 55.30 -21.44 -8.79
C ALA A 220 56.19 -22.69 -8.68
N VAL A 221 56.31 -23.30 -7.49
CA VAL A 221 57.08 -24.54 -7.27
C VAL A 221 56.19 -25.80 -7.38
N VAL A 222 54.87 -25.66 -7.22
CA VAL A 222 53.90 -26.74 -7.46
C VAL A 222 53.43 -26.65 -8.92
N GLY A 223 54.18 -27.34 -9.78
CA GLY A 223 53.88 -27.47 -11.20
C GLY A 223 52.51 -28.12 -11.48
N GLU A 224 51.94 -27.65 -12.56
CA GLU A 224 50.79 -28.11 -13.33
C GLU A 224 50.53 -29.63 -13.28
N SER A 225 49.52 -30.03 -12.53
CA SER A 225 48.77 -31.27 -12.77
C SER A 225 47.40 -31.19 -12.11
N ASP A 226 46.37 -31.51 -12.89
CA ASP A 226 44.96 -31.42 -12.58
C ASP A 226 44.52 -32.22 -11.34
N ASN A 227 43.44 -31.70 -10.72
CA ASN A 227 42.46 -32.42 -9.88
C ASN A 227 42.84 -32.80 -8.44
N VAL A 228 42.64 -31.88 -7.48
CA VAL A 228 42.18 -32.24 -6.11
C VAL A 228 41.34 -31.10 -5.50
N SER A 229 40.03 -31.06 -5.78
CA SER A 229 39.08 -30.23 -5.02
C SER A 229 38.62 -30.99 -3.78
N SER A 230 39.52 -31.10 -2.80
CA SER A 230 39.20 -31.52 -1.44
C SER A 230 40.32 -31.08 -0.50
N LEU A 231 40.26 -29.84 -0.04
CA LEU A 231 40.58 -29.53 1.36
C LEU A 231 40.05 -28.15 1.74
N THR A 232 38.84 -28.18 2.28
CA THR A 232 38.30 -27.15 3.15
C THR A 232 39.09 -27.09 4.46
N ASP A 233 39.25 -25.86 4.92
CA ASP A 233 39.35 -25.41 6.30
C ASP A 233 40.64 -25.72 7.09
N TYR A 234 41.49 -24.68 7.22
CA TYR A 234 42.10 -24.37 8.51
C TYR A 234 41.92 -22.89 8.86
N THR A 235 41.12 -22.71 9.89
CA THR A 235 41.07 -21.55 10.77
C THR A 235 42.37 -21.47 11.57
N PRO A 236 43.11 -20.35 11.56
CA PRO A 236 44.24 -20.19 12.46
C PRO A 236 43.74 -19.84 13.87
N SER A 237 43.77 -20.83 14.77
CA SER A 237 43.70 -20.60 16.21
C SER A 237 44.96 -19.87 16.65
N SER A 238 44.85 -18.59 17.01
CA SER A 238 45.89 -17.84 17.71
C SER A 238 45.53 -17.71 19.19
N THR A 239 46.42 -18.28 20.01
CA THR A 239 46.43 -18.23 21.47
C THR A 239 46.63 -16.80 21.97
N SER A 240 45.75 -16.30 22.84
CA SER A 240 46.08 -15.15 23.70
C SER A 240 45.52 -15.33 25.12
N LEU A 241 46.44 -15.42 26.07
CA LEU A 241 46.27 -15.09 27.48
C LEU A 241 47.26 -13.93 27.79
N PRO A 242 47.09 -13.19 28.89
CA PRO A 242 46.86 -11.75 28.83
C PRO A 242 48.13 -10.93 29.09
N LEU A 243 48.35 -9.88 28.28
CA LEU A 243 49.29 -8.81 28.61
C LEU A 243 48.59 -7.45 28.66
N ARG A 244 48.44 -7.04 29.92
CA ARG A 244 48.12 -5.76 30.54
C ARG A 244 48.61 -4.51 29.79
N THR A 245 47.73 -3.51 29.73
CA THR A 245 48.04 -2.12 29.38
C THR A 245 48.88 -1.42 30.46
N PRO A 246 49.90 -0.60 30.11
CA PRO A 246 50.38 0.44 31.00
C PRO A 246 49.40 1.61 30.98
N ARG A 247 48.88 1.95 32.17
CA ARG A 247 48.11 3.18 32.42
C ARG A 247 49.09 4.33 32.69
N THR A 248 48.74 5.50 32.18
CA THR A 248 49.39 6.79 32.36
C THR A 248 49.57 7.17 33.85
N PRO A 249 50.60 7.97 34.20
CA PRO A 249 50.86 8.35 35.58
C PRO A 249 49.85 9.39 36.07
N ARG A 250 49.26 9.13 37.24
CA ARG A 250 48.63 10.13 38.11
C ARG A 250 49.31 10.06 39.47
N THR A 251 49.88 11.20 39.83
CA THR A 251 50.51 11.62 41.08
C THR A 251 49.83 11.06 42.33
N VAL A 252 50.57 10.36 43.20
CA VAL A 252 50.36 10.38 44.68
C VAL A 252 51.70 10.07 45.37
N ALA A 253 52.02 10.85 46.40
CA ALA A 253 53.19 10.72 47.27
C ALA A 253 53.29 9.35 47.98
N GLY A 254 54.52 8.93 48.33
CA GLY A 254 54.79 8.02 49.46
C GLY A 254 55.67 6.77 49.22
N ILE A 255 57.00 6.95 49.23
CA ILE A 255 58.04 6.21 50.01
C ILE A 255 58.05 4.65 50.05
N THR A 256 59.02 4.08 49.30
CA THR A 256 60.00 2.98 49.58
C THR A 256 59.71 1.47 49.67
N GLN A 257 60.51 0.72 48.87
CA GLN A 257 61.31 -0.52 49.14
C GLN A 257 60.73 -1.96 48.89
N THR A 258 61.13 -2.52 47.73
CA THR A 258 61.75 -3.84 47.35
C THR A 258 61.83 -5.06 48.32
N PRO A 259 62.28 -6.29 47.90
CA PRO A 259 61.83 -7.22 46.82
C PRO A 259 61.92 -8.75 47.19
N ARG A 260 61.46 -9.70 46.35
CA ARG A 260 62.18 -10.95 45.86
C ARG A 260 61.29 -12.10 45.33
N THR A 261 61.77 -12.66 44.21
CA THR A 261 61.46 -13.89 43.41
C THR A 261 62.10 -15.17 44.01
N PRO A 262 62.12 -16.41 43.39
CA PRO A 262 61.50 -16.96 42.14
C PRO A 262 61.01 -18.45 42.11
N GLY A 263 60.39 -18.87 40.99
CA GLY A 263 60.54 -20.19 40.28
C GLY A 263 59.53 -21.32 40.57
N THR A 264 59.14 -22.30 39.70
CA THR A 264 59.30 -22.62 38.25
C THR A 264 58.39 -23.85 37.92
N LEU A 265 58.01 -24.03 36.63
CA LEU A 265 57.69 -25.28 35.87
C LEU A 265 56.27 -25.89 35.72
N LEU A 266 56.01 -26.25 34.45
CA LEU A 266 54.89 -26.93 33.77
C LEU A 266 54.72 -28.43 34.14
N SER A 267 53.48 -28.95 34.05
CA SER A 267 53.21 -30.27 33.44
C SER A 267 51.74 -30.52 33.10
N LEU A 268 51.53 -31.30 32.04
CA LEU A 268 50.26 -31.66 31.39
C LEU A 268 49.96 -33.16 31.68
N ARG A 269 48.84 -33.50 32.33
CA ARG A 269 48.15 -34.82 32.22
C ARG A 269 46.89 -34.87 33.09
N THR A 270 45.76 -35.29 32.51
CA THR A 270 44.61 -35.83 33.28
C THR A 270 44.99 -37.22 33.82
N PRO A 271 44.52 -37.63 35.02
CA PRO A 271 43.30 -38.44 35.06
C PRO A 271 42.48 -38.39 36.38
N ARG A 272 41.27 -38.95 36.31
CA ARG A 272 40.49 -39.59 37.39
C ARG A 272 39.84 -38.69 38.46
N THR A 273 38.51 -38.88 38.57
CA THR A 273 37.71 -38.59 39.76
C THR A 273 38.26 -39.34 40.98
N PRO A 274 38.22 -38.70 42.17
CA PRO A 274 37.27 -39.19 43.16
C PRO A 274 36.51 -38.07 43.90
N ALA A 275 35.23 -38.37 44.12
CA ALA A 275 34.32 -38.02 45.22
C ALA A 275 34.55 -36.80 46.14
N ALA A 276 33.39 -36.27 46.56
CA ALA A 276 33.13 -35.41 47.70
C ALA A 276 33.43 -33.91 47.51
N VAL A 277 32.55 -33.24 46.77
CA VAL A 277 32.32 -31.80 46.99
C VAL A 277 31.43 -31.66 48.21
N ASP A 278 31.99 -31.04 49.24
CA ASP A 278 31.43 -30.90 50.57
C ASP A 278 30.00 -30.38 50.56
N THR A 279 29.05 -31.19 51.04
CA THR A 279 27.64 -30.80 51.20
C THR A 279 27.47 -29.57 52.10
N ALA A 280 28.48 -29.27 52.94
CA ALA A 280 28.58 -28.06 53.74
C ALA A 280 28.71 -26.79 52.88
N THR A 281 29.52 -26.82 51.81
CA THR A 281 29.67 -25.67 50.88
C THR A 281 28.38 -25.42 50.11
N ILE A 282 27.66 -26.47 49.73
CA ILE A 282 26.36 -26.38 49.06
C ILE A 282 25.29 -25.80 50.01
N LYS A 283 25.32 -26.16 51.30
CA LYS A 283 24.43 -25.55 52.31
C LYS A 283 24.78 -24.07 52.57
N GLN A 284 26.06 -23.73 52.55
CA GLN A 284 26.53 -22.36 52.73
C GLN A 284 26.13 -21.47 51.54
N LEU A 285 26.24 -21.99 50.31
CA LEU A 285 25.75 -21.32 49.10
C LEU A 285 24.23 -21.20 49.07
N ARG A 286 23.49 -22.24 49.49
CA ARG A 286 22.02 -22.16 49.62
C ARG A 286 21.58 -21.13 50.65
N ALA A 287 22.26 -21.04 51.80
CA ALA A 287 21.97 -20.02 52.81
C ALA A 287 22.30 -18.60 52.29
N GLY A 288 23.39 -18.43 51.53
CA GLY A 288 23.74 -17.16 50.88
C GLY A 288 22.74 -16.75 49.79
N LEU A 289 22.17 -17.70 49.05
CA LEU A 289 21.18 -17.45 48.00
C LEU A 289 19.75 -17.26 48.53
N LEU A 290 19.44 -17.77 49.73
CA LEU A 290 18.14 -17.57 50.39
C LEU A 290 18.02 -16.19 51.06
N ASN A 291 19.14 -15.51 51.31
CA ASN A 291 19.17 -14.15 51.85
C ASN A 291 19.14 -13.06 50.77
N LEU A 292 19.00 -13.45 49.50
CA LEU A 292 18.69 -12.51 48.42
C LEU A 292 17.20 -12.16 48.49
N PRO A 293 16.83 -10.87 48.59
CA PRO A 293 15.44 -10.46 48.56
C PRO A 293 14.80 -10.88 47.24
N ALA A 294 13.64 -11.53 47.30
CA ALA A 294 12.95 -12.05 46.12
C ALA A 294 12.75 -10.96 45.06
N PRO A 295 13.01 -11.24 43.77
CA PRO A 295 12.89 -10.24 42.72
C PRO A 295 11.42 -9.85 42.54
N LYS A 296 11.05 -8.64 42.96
CA LYS A 296 9.82 -7.98 42.57
C LYS A 296 10.00 -7.41 41.16
N ASN A 297 9.52 -8.14 40.17
CA ASN A 297 9.30 -7.60 38.83
C ASN A 297 7.94 -6.89 38.82
N ASP A 298 7.92 -5.66 39.33
CA ASP A 298 6.80 -4.75 39.20
C ASP A 298 6.97 -3.98 37.89
N PHE A 299 6.30 -4.44 36.83
CA PHE A 299 6.00 -3.61 35.67
C PHE A 299 4.48 -3.46 35.59
N GLU A 300 3.98 -2.49 36.33
CA GLU A 300 2.63 -1.95 36.17
C GLU A 300 2.65 -1.09 34.90
N ILE A 301 2.06 -1.61 33.82
CA ILE A 301 1.69 -0.79 32.68
C ILE A 301 0.42 -0.06 33.11
N VAL A 302 0.58 1.15 33.62
CA VAL A 302 -0.52 2.07 33.94
C VAL A 302 -1.22 2.44 32.64
N LEU A 303 -2.37 1.81 32.38
CA LEU A 303 -3.41 2.39 31.54
C LEU A 303 -4.19 3.38 32.42
N PRO A 304 -4.52 4.59 31.93
CA PRO A 304 -5.41 5.48 32.68
C PRO A 304 -6.75 4.79 32.91
N ASP A 305 -7.13 4.64 34.17
CA ASP A 305 -8.45 4.18 34.59
C ASP A 305 -9.49 5.19 34.12
N VAL A 306 -10.38 4.74 33.22
CA VAL A 306 -11.67 5.38 33.02
C VAL A 306 -12.66 4.50 33.76
N GLU A 307 -13.19 5.07 34.84
CA GLU A 307 -14.04 4.44 35.83
C GLU A 307 -15.24 3.69 35.24
N GLY A 308 -15.61 2.64 35.95
CA GLY A 308 -16.52 1.59 35.53
C GLY A 308 -17.96 2.04 35.32
N LYS A 309 -18.58 1.39 34.34
CA LYS A 309 -20.00 1.08 34.37
C LYS A 309 -20.17 -0.41 34.12
N GLU A 310 -20.36 -1.14 35.21
CA GLU A 310 -20.74 -2.55 35.21
C GLU A 310 -22.13 -2.68 34.57
N VAL A 311 -22.29 -3.66 33.68
CA VAL A 311 -23.59 -4.14 33.21
C VAL A 311 -23.60 -5.67 33.33
N PRO A 312 -24.69 -6.28 33.85
CA PRO A 312 -24.69 -7.66 34.34
C PRO A 312 -24.64 -8.70 33.23
N LYS A 313 -24.24 -9.92 33.61
CA LYS A 313 -24.42 -11.16 32.84
C LYS A 313 -25.89 -11.56 32.83
N GLU A 314 -26.42 -11.86 31.65
CA GLU A 314 -27.51 -12.83 31.47
C GLU A 314 -27.04 -13.89 30.47
N ASP A 315 -27.02 -15.13 30.93
CA ASP A 315 -27.00 -16.33 30.08
C ASP A 315 -28.47 -16.63 29.72
N THR A 316 -28.78 -16.88 28.44
CA THR A 316 -29.49 -18.10 27.94
C THR A 316 -29.93 -17.94 26.49
N GLU A 317 -29.37 -18.82 25.65
CA GLU A 317 -30.05 -19.64 24.63
C GLU A 317 -30.85 -18.97 23.49
N GLY A 318 -30.33 -19.14 22.27
CA GLY A 318 -31.01 -18.83 21.02
C GLY A 318 -30.03 -18.46 19.91
N ILE A 319 -29.16 -19.40 19.49
CA ILE A 319 -28.40 -19.22 18.24
C ILE A 319 -29.38 -19.55 17.11
N GLU A 320 -30.20 -18.57 16.72
CA GLU A 320 -30.75 -18.56 15.37
C GLU A 320 -29.61 -18.13 14.44
N GLU A 321 -29.22 -19.04 13.54
CA GLU A 321 -28.30 -18.76 12.45
C GLU A 321 -28.74 -17.51 11.69
N ASP A 322 -27.82 -16.55 11.56
CA ASP A 322 -28.01 -15.29 10.85
C ASP A 322 -28.66 -15.51 9.48
N ALA A 323 -29.88 -14.98 9.29
CA ALA A 323 -30.55 -14.91 7.99
C ALA A 323 -29.64 -14.29 6.90
N SER A 324 -28.66 -13.48 7.32
CA SER A 324 -27.65 -12.89 6.45
C SER A 324 -26.75 -13.90 5.73
N ASP A 325 -26.53 -15.10 6.27
CA ASP A 325 -25.62 -16.08 5.66
C ASP A 325 -26.31 -16.97 4.62
N ARG A 326 -27.62 -17.24 4.77
CA ARG A 326 -28.42 -17.84 3.69
C ARG A 326 -28.56 -16.90 2.51
N ASP A 327 -28.85 -15.62 2.75
CA ASP A 327 -28.98 -14.61 1.69
C ASP A 327 -27.65 -14.35 0.96
N LYS A 328 -26.52 -14.39 1.69
CA LYS A 328 -25.20 -14.34 1.05
C LYS A 328 -24.91 -15.55 0.18
N LYS A 329 -25.34 -16.75 0.60
CA LYS A 329 -25.13 -17.97 -0.19
C LYS A 329 -26.02 -18.00 -1.44
N LEU A 330 -27.26 -17.52 -1.33
CA LEU A 330 -28.19 -17.36 -2.45
C LEU A 330 -27.70 -16.30 -3.44
N LYS A 331 -27.18 -15.16 -2.94
CA LYS A 331 -26.53 -14.15 -3.78
C LYS A 331 -25.23 -14.65 -4.41
N ALA A 332 -24.40 -15.38 -3.67
CA ALA A 332 -23.17 -15.96 -4.22
C ALA A 332 -23.47 -16.99 -5.32
N GLN A 333 -24.52 -17.80 -5.18
CA GLN A 333 -24.97 -18.72 -6.24
C GLN A 333 -25.51 -17.98 -7.47
N GLN A 334 -26.20 -16.85 -7.26
CA GLN A 334 -26.63 -15.97 -8.37
C GLN A 334 -25.46 -15.19 -9.01
N GLU A 335 -24.40 -14.91 -8.23
CA GLU A 335 -23.17 -14.27 -8.70
C GLU A 335 -22.17 -15.28 -9.33
N GLU A 336 -22.33 -16.59 -9.07
CA GLU A 336 -21.56 -17.68 -9.68
C GLU A 336 -22.03 -18.01 -11.12
N GLU A 337 -23.19 -17.49 -11.55
CA GLU A 337 -23.57 -17.46 -12.96
C GLU A 337 -22.79 -16.32 -13.64
N ALA A 338 -21.61 -16.67 -14.16
CA ALA A 338 -20.59 -15.75 -14.64
C ALA A 338 -20.99 -14.99 -15.92
N VAL A 339 -21.91 -14.03 -15.80
CA VAL A 339 -22.05 -12.97 -16.79
C VAL A 339 -21.03 -11.88 -16.42
N GLN A 340 -19.95 -11.74 -17.20
CA GLN A 340 -18.97 -10.68 -17.00
C GLN A 340 -19.65 -9.31 -17.24
N ARG A 341 -20.11 -8.66 -16.15
CA ARG A 341 -21.01 -7.50 -16.19
C ARG A 341 -20.40 -6.22 -16.77
N ASP A 342 -19.08 -6.20 -17.01
CA ASP A 342 -18.32 -4.98 -17.31
C ASP A 342 -17.53 -5.01 -18.63
N LEU A 343 -17.78 -5.99 -19.52
CA LEU A 343 -17.21 -5.93 -20.88
C LEU A 343 -18.03 -4.99 -21.78
N PRO A 344 -17.37 -4.26 -22.70
CA PRO A 344 -18.06 -3.41 -23.67
C PRO A 344 -18.92 -4.26 -24.60
N ARG A 345 -20.23 -4.07 -24.55
CA ARG A 345 -21.22 -4.76 -25.41
C ARG A 345 -21.75 -3.81 -26.49
N PRO A 346 -22.05 -4.30 -27.70
CA PRO A 346 -22.58 -3.46 -28.77
C PRO A 346 -23.98 -2.95 -28.40
N VAL A 347 -24.17 -1.63 -28.45
CA VAL A 347 -25.45 -0.97 -28.13
C VAL A 347 -26.48 -1.14 -29.26
N ASN A 348 -26.00 -1.25 -30.50
CA ASN A 348 -26.83 -1.48 -31.70
C ASN A 348 -26.30 -2.72 -32.43
N ILE A 349 -27.07 -3.81 -32.43
CA ILE A 349 -26.70 -5.05 -33.14
C ILE A 349 -26.96 -4.92 -34.65
N ASN A 350 -27.97 -4.12 -35.03
CA ASN A 350 -28.35 -3.95 -36.44
C ASN A 350 -27.24 -3.29 -37.30
N SER A 351 -26.35 -2.47 -36.71
CA SER A 351 -25.21 -1.92 -37.45
C SER A 351 -24.08 -2.92 -37.69
N VAL A 352 -24.03 -3.99 -36.87
CA VAL A 352 -23.10 -5.11 -37.06
C VAL A 352 -23.62 -6.05 -38.16
N PHE A 353 -24.94 -6.11 -38.32
CA PHE A 353 -25.63 -6.89 -39.36
C PHE A 353 -25.28 -6.40 -40.78
N ASP A 354 -25.40 -5.09 -41.05
CA ASP A 354 -25.08 -4.49 -42.35
C ASP A 354 -23.59 -4.68 -42.74
N SER A 355 -22.69 -4.67 -41.75
CA SER A 355 -21.26 -4.88 -42.00
C SER A 355 -20.87 -6.32 -42.31
N PHE A 356 -21.73 -7.29 -42.00
CA PHE A 356 -21.44 -8.72 -42.18
C PHE A 356 -22.04 -9.25 -43.50
N GLU A 357 -23.17 -8.70 -43.92
CA GLU A 357 -23.84 -9.07 -45.18
C GLU A 357 -23.06 -8.58 -46.42
N GLU A 358 -22.25 -7.52 -46.30
CA GLU A 358 -21.34 -7.05 -47.36
C GLU A 358 -20.04 -7.87 -47.48
N VAL A 359 -19.74 -8.79 -46.55
CA VAL A 359 -18.48 -9.56 -46.51
C VAL A 359 -18.74 -11.06 -46.54
N SER A 360 -19.37 -11.62 -47.58
CA SER A 360 -19.12 -13.04 -47.93
C SER A 360 -19.75 -13.53 -49.27
N ASP A 361 -19.09 -13.24 -50.38
CA ASP A 361 -19.23 -14.05 -51.61
C ASP A 361 -18.29 -15.27 -51.63
N GLY A 362 -17.45 -15.45 -50.59
CA GLY A 362 -16.33 -16.39 -50.60
C GLY A 362 -16.31 -17.49 -49.53
N ASP A 363 -17.08 -17.38 -48.43
CA ASP A 363 -16.93 -18.33 -47.32
C ASP A 363 -17.87 -19.53 -47.44
N SER A 364 -17.32 -20.69 -47.02
CA SER A 364 -18.00 -21.98 -47.03
C SER A 364 -19.34 -21.89 -46.31
N GLU A 365 -20.34 -22.62 -46.79
CA GLU A 365 -21.71 -22.62 -46.28
C GLU A 365 -21.81 -22.89 -44.76
N ILE A 366 -20.82 -23.60 -44.21
CA ILE A 366 -20.63 -23.84 -42.77
C ILE A 366 -20.34 -22.54 -42.00
N GLN A 367 -19.49 -21.66 -42.55
CA GLN A 367 -19.14 -20.38 -41.92
C GLN A 367 -20.39 -19.49 -41.80
N LYS A 368 -21.22 -19.46 -42.86
CA LYS A 368 -22.48 -18.73 -42.88
C LYS A 368 -23.44 -19.22 -41.79
N LEU A 369 -23.53 -20.53 -41.56
CA LEU A 369 -24.35 -21.10 -40.48
C LEU A 369 -23.84 -20.71 -39.08
N ILE A 370 -22.52 -20.74 -38.87
CA ILE A 370 -21.89 -20.32 -37.61
C ILE A 370 -22.14 -18.84 -37.35
N ASP A 371 -22.02 -18.00 -38.37
CA ASP A 371 -22.21 -16.55 -38.24
C ASP A 371 -23.68 -16.20 -37.92
N ILE A 372 -24.63 -16.92 -38.53
CA ILE A 372 -26.07 -16.79 -38.21
C ILE A 372 -26.36 -17.18 -36.76
N GLU A 373 -25.79 -18.29 -36.28
CA GLU A 373 -25.97 -18.74 -34.90
C GLU A 373 -25.35 -17.78 -33.88
N MET A 374 -24.13 -17.29 -34.17
CA MET A 374 -23.42 -16.30 -33.36
C MET A 374 -24.20 -14.97 -33.27
N LEU A 375 -24.79 -14.50 -34.36
CA LEU A 375 -25.66 -13.32 -34.37
C LEU A 375 -26.93 -13.53 -33.55
N THR A 376 -27.50 -14.74 -33.59
CA THR A 376 -28.69 -15.12 -32.81
C THR A 376 -28.39 -15.08 -31.30
N LEU A 377 -27.21 -15.57 -30.89
CA LEU A 377 -26.73 -15.50 -29.50
C LEU A 377 -26.49 -14.05 -29.04
N LEU A 378 -25.82 -13.23 -29.85
CA LEU A 378 -25.58 -11.80 -29.55
C LEU A 378 -26.88 -11.01 -29.36
N ARG A 379 -27.90 -11.31 -30.17
CA ARG A 379 -29.23 -10.69 -30.06
C ARG A 379 -29.95 -11.08 -28.77
N ARG A 380 -29.89 -12.36 -28.39
CA ARG A 380 -30.46 -12.84 -27.12
C ARG A 380 -29.76 -12.21 -25.93
N ASP A 381 -28.44 -12.13 -25.95
CA ASP A 381 -27.63 -11.52 -24.88
C ASP A 381 -27.94 -10.04 -24.69
N ALA A 382 -28.12 -9.27 -25.76
CA ALA A 382 -28.48 -7.86 -25.65
C ALA A 382 -29.89 -7.62 -25.09
N VAL A 383 -30.83 -8.55 -25.29
CA VAL A 383 -32.19 -8.48 -24.74
C VAL A 383 -32.23 -8.95 -23.28
N MET A 384 -31.53 -10.06 -22.95
CA MET A 384 -31.47 -10.62 -21.60
C MET A 384 -30.61 -9.76 -20.65
N HIS A 385 -29.56 -9.12 -21.19
CA HIS A 385 -28.61 -8.32 -20.42
C HIS A 385 -28.34 -6.96 -21.08
N PRO A 386 -29.31 -6.02 -21.03
CA PRO A 386 -29.13 -4.70 -21.61
C PRO A 386 -28.05 -3.90 -20.88
N VAL A 387 -27.27 -3.12 -21.64
CA VAL A 387 -26.26 -2.20 -21.08
C VAL A 387 -26.95 -1.17 -20.19
N HIS A 388 -26.39 -0.89 -19.02
CA HIS A 388 -26.95 0.05 -18.05
C HIS A 388 -27.29 1.41 -18.71
N GLY A 389 -28.57 1.76 -18.75
CA GLY A 389 -29.07 3.00 -19.36
C GLY A 389 -29.59 2.89 -20.80
N SER A 390 -29.46 1.74 -21.46
CA SER A 390 -30.08 1.46 -22.76
C SER A 390 -31.48 0.87 -22.59
N LYS A 391 -32.39 1.13 -23.54
CA LYS A 391 -33.71 0.49 -23.59
C LYS A 391 -33.56 -0.88 -24.25
N PRO A 392 -34.08 -1.99 -23.67
CA PRO A 392 -34.05 -3.28 -24.33
C PRO A 392 -34.85 -3.18 -25.63
N ALA A 393 -34.24 -3.61 -26.74
CA ALA A 393 -34.91 -3.62 -28.03
C ALA A 393 -36.00 -4.70 -28.00
N ASN A 394 -37.23 -4.33 -28.38
CA ASN A 394 -38.38 -5.24 -28.37
C ASN A 394 -38.36 -6.05 -29.66
N LEU A 395 -37.50 -7.07 -29.69
CA LEU A 395 -37.35 -7.97 -30.83
C LEU A 395 -37.93 -9.33 -30.44
N ASP A 396 -38.77 -9.90 -31.30
CA ASP A 396 -39.29 -11.26 -31.13
C ASP A 396 -38.11 -12.22 -30.97
N LEU A 397 -38.06 -12.88 -29.81
CA LEU A 397 -37.11 -13.93 -29.49
C LEU A 397 -37.70 -15.23 -30.04
N GLU A 398 -37.08 -15.78 -31.10
CA GLU A 398 -37.34 -17.17 -31.46
C GLU A 398 -37.03 -18.06 -30.26
N SER A 399 -37.90 -19.05 -30.01
CA SER A 399 -37.75 -19.98 -28.90
C SER A 399 -36.45 -20.77 -29.08
N PHE A 400 -35.42 -20.41 -28.32
CA PHE A 400 -34.19 -21.18 -28.24
C PHE A 400 -34.50 -22.58 -27.70
N GLU A 401 -34.08 -23.60 -28.42
CA GLU A 401 -34.23 -25.00 -28.00
C GLU A 401 -33.28 -25.22 -26.81
N GLU A 402 -33.85 -25.28 -25.60
CA GLU A 402 -33.09 -25.57 -24.39
C GLU A 402 -32.71 -27.05 -24.38
N PHE A 403 -31.41 -27.33 -24.51
CA PHE A 403 -30.89 -28.68 -24.38
C PHE A 403 -30.91 -29.11 -22.90
N PRO A 404 -31.28 -30.36 -22.59
CA PRO A 404 -31.20 -30.86 -21.22
C PRO A 404 -29.75 -30.82 -20.71
N ASP A 405 -29.57 -30.42 -19.46
CA ASP A 405 -28.26 -30.26 -18.79
C ASP A 405 -27.37 -31.50 -18.91
N GLU A 406 -27.96 -32.70 -18.98
CA GLU A 406 -27.23 -33.95 -19.16
C GLU A 406 -26.44 -34.02 -20.48
N LEU A 407 -26.96 -33.44 -21.57
CA LEU A 407 -26.27 -33.40 -22.87
C LEU A 407 -25.17 -32.34 -22.86
N ILE A 408 -25.40 -31.21 -22.19
CA ILE A 408 -24.40 -30.15 -22.03
C ILE A 408 -23.20 -30.67 -21.25
N ASP A 409 -23.44 -31.43 -20.18
CA ASP A 409 -22.37 -32.05 -19.38
C ASP A 409 -21.61 -33.14 -20.14
N GLN A 410 -22.26 -33.86 -21.05
CA GLN A 410 -21.60 -34.82 -21.93
C GLN A 410 -20.69 -34.13 -22.95
N VAL A 411 -21.20 -33.08 -23.62
CA VAL A 411 -20.43 -32.28 -24.57
C VAL A 411 -19.24 -31.60 -23.89
N LYS A 412 -19.42 -31.03 -22.70
CA LYS A 412 -18.32 -30.44 -21.91
C LYS A 412 -17.23 -31.46 -21.61
N LYS A 413 -17.59 -32.68 -21.20
CA LYS A 413 -16.62 -33.77 -20.97
C LYS A 413 -15.87 -34.14 -22.23
N GLU A 414 -16.55 -34.22 -23.38
CA GLU A 414 -15.91 -34.53 -24.66
C GLU A 414 -14.96 -33.40 -25.12
N ILE A 415 -15.36 -32.14 -24.94
CA ILE A 415 -14.50 -30.98 -25.24
C ILE A 415 -13.27 -30.96 -24.33
N ASP A 416 -13.42 -31.21 -23.03
CA ASP A 416 -12.28 -31.29 -22.10
C ASP A 416 -11.33 -32.44 -22.47
N LEU A 417 -11.87 -33.56 -22.93
CA LEU A 417 -11.08 -34.70 -23.42
C LEU A 417 -10.34 -34.38 -24.73
N GLU A 418 -10.92 -33.60 -25.64
CA GLU A 418 -10.22 -33.13 -26.85
C GLU A 418 -9.21 -32.02 -26.53
N PHE A 419 -9.54 -31.10 -25.62
CA PHE A 419 -8.64 -30.01 -25.21
C PHE A 419 -7.39 -30.54 -24.51
N THR A 420 -7.52 -31.58 -23.69
CA THR A 420 -6.39 -32.28 -23.06
C THR A 420 -5.54 -33.06 -24.06
N LYS A 421 -6.08 -33.46 -25.22
CA LYS A 421 -5.29 -34.03 -26.33
C LYS A 421 -4.54 -32.95 -27.11
N VAL A 422 -5.21 -31.84 -27.45
CA VAL A 422 -4.62 -30.72 -28.21
C VAL A 422 -3.47 -30.05 -27.45
N THR A 423 -3.64 -29.83 -26.14
CA THR A 423 -2.58 -29.26 -25.27
C THR A 423 -1.37 -30.17 -25.08
N ASN A 424 -1.48 -31.45 -25.47
CA ASN A 424 -0.39 -32.42 -25.40
C ASN A 424 0.39 -32.55 -26.73
N GLU A 425 -0.11 -31.96 -27.83
CA GLU A 425 0.48 -32.09 -29.17
C GLU A 425 1.08 -30.79 -29.74
N LEU A 426 0.67 -29.60 -29.27
CA LEU A 426 1.24 -28.32 -29.69
C LEU A 426 2.16 -27.78 -28.59
N SER A 427 3.46 -27.75 -28.86
CA SER A 427 4.41 -27.16 -27.94
C SER A 427 4.18 -25.64 -27.88
N ASN A 428 4.28 -25.03 -26.69
CA ASN A 428 4.19 -23.57 -26.56
C ASN A 428 5.25 -22.83 -27.42
N GLU A 429 6.30 -23.54 -27.84
CA GLU A 429 7.36 -23.03 -28.71
C GLU A 429 6.86 -22.78 -30.14
N ASP A 430 5.99 -23.65 -30.67
CA ASP A 430 5.37 -23.48 -31.99
C ASP A 430 4.42 -22.27 -32.02
N PHE A 431 3.71 -22.04 -30.90
CA PHE A 431 2.84 -20.88 -30.72
C PHE A 431 3.64 -19.58 -30.63
N ASP A 432 4.68 -19.54 -29.79
CA ASP A 432 5.53 -18.35 -29.63
C ASP A 432 6.25 -18.01 -30.95
N GLU A 433 6.68 -19.02 -31.72
CA GLU A 433 7.30 -18.81 -33.03
C GLU A 433 6.31 -18.24 -34.06
N ALA A 434 5.09 -18.78 -34.15
CA ALA A 434 4.05 -18.23 -35.01
C ALA A 434 3.61 -16.83 -34.57
N TRP A 435 3.54 -16.59 -33.26
CA TRP A 435 3.18 -15.29 -32.68
C TRP A 435 4.23 -14.22 -32.98
N SER A 436 5.51 -14.54 -32.80
CA SER A 436 6.63 -13.65 -33.16
C SER A 436 6.67 -13.39 -34.66
N GLN A 437 6.42 -14.38 -35.51
CA GLN A 437 6.38 -14.17 -36.97
C GLN A 437 5.28 -13.18 -37.40
N ILE A 438 4.14 -13.15 -36.71
CA ILE A 438 3.03 -12.23 -37.01
C ILE A 438 3.28 -10.84 -36.42
N HIS A 439 3.92 -10.73 -35.26
CA HIS A 439 4.05 -9.46 -34.53
C HIS A 439 5.38 -8.74 -34.76
N ASP A 440 6.47 -9.45 -35.04
CA ASP A 440 7.80 -8.89 -35.32
C ASP A 440 7.94 -8.54 -36.82
N THR A 441 6.97 -7.81 -37.35
CA THR A 441 7.07 -7.27 -38.70
C THR A 441 8.13 -6.14 -38.76
N PRO A 442 8.77 -5.93 -39.92
CA PRO A 442 9.73 -4.82 -40.08
C PRO A 442 9.10 -3.44 -39.79
N VAL A 443 7.79 -3.33 -39.92
CA VAL A 443 7.04 -2.10 -39.64
C VAL A 443 6.92 -1.85 -38.13
N THR A 444 6.60 -2.86 -37.33
CA THR A 444 6.47 -2.72 -35.86
C THR A 444 7.82 -2.42 -35.22
N THR A 445 8.90 -3.04 -35.69
CA THR A 445 10.27 -2.76 -35.22
C THR A 445 10.73 -1.35 -35.58
N GLN A 446 10.41 -0.84 -36.77
CA GLN A 446 10.69 0.55 -37.16
C GLN A 446 9.95 1.55 -36.26
N PHE A 447 8.66 1.33 -35.99
CA PHE A 447 7.89 2.19 -35.09
C PHE A 447 8.43 2.14 -33.66
N HIS A 448 8.83 0.96 -33.18
CA HIS A 448 9.45 0.82 -31.86
C HIS A 448 10.75 1.63 -31.77
N SER A 449 11.64 1.50 -32.76
CA SER A 449 12.88 2.28 -32.84
C SER A 449 12.61 3.80 -32.89
N GLN A 450 11.59 4.22 -33.63
CA GLN A 450 11.20 5.63 -33.71
C GLN A 450 10.61 6.16 -32.40
N LEU A 451 9.83 5.34 -31.68
CA LEU A 451 9.34 5.67 -30.35
C LEU A 451 10.47 5.81 -29.33
N GLU A 452 11.47 4.93 -29.37
CA GLU A 452 12.64 5.03 -28.51
C GLU A 452 13.47 6.29 -28.82
N ALA A 453 13.66 6.61 -30.11
CA ALA A 453 14.32 7.85 -30.53
C ALA A 453 13.58 9.10 -30.01
N ASN A 454 12.26 9.14 -30.17
CA ASN A 454 11.41 10.23 -29.66
C ASN A 454 11.46 10.33 -28.13
N ARG A 455 11.43 9.19 -27.43
CA ARG A 455 11.56 9.15 -25.96
C ARG A 455 12.90 9.72 -25.50
N ASN A 456 13.98 9.40 -26.20
CA ASN A 456 15.31 9.93 -25.90
C ASN A 456 15.41 11.44 -26.14
N VAL A 457 14.77 11.95 -27.20
CA VAL A 457 14.68 13.40 -27.45
C VAL A 457 13.87 14.07 -26.34
N MET A 458 12.70 13.53 -26.00
CA MET A 458 11.84 14.03 -24.91
C MET A 458 12.59 14.09 -23.59
N ILE A 459 13.36 13.07 -23.22
CA ILE A 459 14.16 13.07 -21.98
C ILE A 459 15.25 14.16 -22.02
N LYS A 460 15.95 14.32 -23.16
CA LYS A 460 16.98 15.36 -23.32
C LYS A 460 16.39 16.76 -23.26
N GLU A 461 15.22 16.99 -23.85
CA GLU A 461 14.54 18.28 -23.83
C GLU A 461 13.94 18.57 -22.46
N ALA A 462 13.28 17.61 -21.82
CA ALA A 462 12.75 17.77 -20.47
C ALA A 462 13.86 18.10 -19.45
N THR A 463 15.01 17.43 -19.54
CA THR A 463 16.15 17.74 -18.65
C THR A 463 16.79 19.12 -18.93
N LYS A 464 16.70 19.63 -20.16
CA LYS A 464 17.11 21.02 -20.48
C LYS A 464 16.07 22.01 -19.98
N ALA A 465 14.78 21.76 -20.22
CA ALA A 465 13.67 22.59 -19.79
C ALA A 465 13.67 22.75 -18.26
N THR A 466 13.75 21.66 -17.51
CA THR A 466 13.83 21.70 -16.03
C THR A 466 15.04 22.48 -15.50
N LYS A 467 16.18 22.47 -16.20
CA LYS A 467 17.34 23.30 -15.84
C LYS A 467 17.08 24.78 -16.12
N LEU A 468 16.44 25.10 -17.24
CA LEU A 468 16.07 26.47 -17.60
C LEU A 468 15.00 27.01 -16.65
N GLU A 469 13.96 26.23 -16.36
CA GLU A 469 12.92 26.55 -15.40
C GLU A 469 13.49 26.83 -14.02
N LYS A 470 14.42 26.00 -13.52
CA LYS A 470 15.08 26.27 -12.23
C LYS A 470 15.82 27.60 -12.21
N LYS A 471 16.56 27.92 -13.29
CA LYS A 471 17.28 29.19 -13.41
C LYS A 471 16.30 30.37 -13.48
N LEU A 472 15.27 30.23 -14.29
CA LEU A 472 14.25 31.24 -14.51
C LEU A 472 13.45 31.48 -13.23
N ASN A 473 13.12 30.43 -12.47
CA ASN A 473 12.42 30.55 -11.20
C ASN A 473 13.25 31.27 -10.13
N VAL A 474 14.57 31.06 -10.11
CA VAL A 474 15.46 31.83 -9.22
C VAL A 474 15.49 33.31 -9.61
N ILE A 475 15.61 33.62 -10.90
CA ILE A 475 15.71 35.01 -11.38
C ILE A 475 14.36 35.74 -11.25
N LEU A 476 13.29 35.16 -11.81
CA LEU A 476 11.95 35.76 -11.75
C LEU A 476 11.39 35.73 -10.33
N GLY A 477 11.68 34.71 -9.54
CA GLY A 477 11.28 34.65 -8.14
C GLY A 477 11.94 35.75 -7.32
N ALA A 478 13.24 36.00 -7.51
CA ALA A 478 13.93 37.12 -6.87
C ALA A 478 13.38 38.47 -7.35
N LEU A 479 13.15 38.63 -8.66
CA LEU A 479 12.57 39.87 -9.20
C LEU A 479 11.16 40.12 -8.64
N SER A 480 10.32 39.09 -8.58
CA SER A 480 8.96 39.19 -8.03
C SER A 480 8.98 39.58 -6.56
N LYS A 481 9.91 39.02 -5.76
CA LYS A 481 10.07 39.39 -4.35
C LYS A 481 10.53 40.83 -4.17
N ASN A 482 11.53 41.25 -4.96
CA ASN A 482 12.00 42.64 -4.91
C ASN A 482 10.86 43.62 -5.27
N VAL A 483 10.04 43.29 -6.28
CA VAL A 483 8.89 44.13 -6.64
C VAL A 483 7.88 44.22 -5.49
N SER A 484 7.54 43.11 -4.83
CA SER A 484 6.64 43.14 -3.66
C SER A 484 7.23 43.93 -2.49
N GLU A 485 8.51 43.72 -2.16
CA GLU A 485 9.19 44.45 -1.08
C GLU A 485 9.20 45.96 -1.35
N THR A 486 9.53 46.38 -2.58
CA THR A 486 9.48 47.80 -2.95
C THR A 486 8.06 48.38 -2.90
N PHE A 487 7.04 47.58 -3.17
CA PHE A 487 5.64 48.02 -3.08
C PHE A 487 5.23 48.23 -1.61
N ASP A 488 5.60 47.30 -0.73
CA ASP A 488 5.36 47.42 0.71
C ASP A 488 6.11 48.64 1.30
N GLU A 489 7.35 48.88 0.88
CA GLU A 489 8.11 50.08 1.26
C GLU A 489 7.43 51.37 0.81
N ILE A 490 6.87 51.40 -0.41
CA ILE A 490 6.11 52.55 -0.92
C ILE A 490 4.84 52.78 -0.10
N GLU A 491 4.12 51.72 0.28
CA GLU A 491 2.93 51.85 1.13
C GLU A 491 3.28 52.38 2.52
N GLN A 492 4.35 51.87 3.13
CA GLN A 492 4.83 52.38 4.44
C GLN A 492 5.23 53.85 4.35
N ALA A 493 6.00 54.24 3.33
CA ALA A 493 6.40 55.63 3.12
C ALA A 493 5.19 56.56 2.91
N LYS A 494 4.13 56.07 2.26
CA LYS A 494 2.88 56.82 2.08
C LYS A 494 2.14 57.02 3.40
N ILE A 495 2.04 55.96 4.22
CA ILE A 495 1.44 56.05 5.56
C ILE A 495 2.24 57.02 6.44
N GLU A 496 3.57 56.94 6.41
CA GLU A 496 4.44 57.87 7.13
C GLU A 496 4.22 59.31 6.67
N LEU A 497 4.17 59.57 5.36
CA LEU A 497 3.91 60.89 4.81
C LEU A 497 2.57 61.47 5.29
N ASP A 498 1.49 60.68 5.23
CA ASP A 498 0.16 61.10 5.68
C ASP A 498 0.15 61.36 7.21
N SER A 499 0.88 60.54 7.97
CA SER A 499 1.03 60.72 9.42
C SER A 499 1.82 61.99 9.75
N PHE A 500 2.91 62.28 9.04
CA PHE A 500 3.72 63.48 9.23
C PHE A 500 2.98 64.74 8.79
N GLN A 501 2.18 64.68 7.73
CA GLN A 501 1.30 65.78 7.35
C GLN A 501 0.32 66.10 8.47
N SER A 502 -0.36 65.07 9.00
CA SER A 502 -1.30 65.21 10.12
C SER A 502 -0.63 65.75 11.38
N LEU A 503 0.54 65.21 11.73
CA LEU A 503 1.37 65.71 12.84
C LEU A 503 1.76 67.17 12.63
N SER A 504 2.20 67.56 11.43
CA SER A 504 2.60 68.95 11.15
C SER A 504 1.44 69.95 11.30
N ILE A 505 0.22 69.53 10.97
CA ILE A 505 -0.99 70.32 11.17
C ILE A 505 -1.24 70.46 12.67
N SER A 506 -1.19 69.36 13.42
CA SER A 506 -1.38 69.37 14.87
C SER A 506 -0.32 70.20 15.61
N GLU A 507 0.95 70.15 15.18
CA GLU A 507 2.03 70.95 15.75
C GLU A 507 1.83 72.44 15.47
N ARG A 508 1.41 72.82 14.25
CA ARG A 508 1.09 74.22 13.93
C ARG A 508 -0.07 74.75 14.77
N GLU A 509 -1.05 73.92 15.10
CA GLU A 509 -2.16 74.29 15.98
C GLU A 509 -1.75 74.35 17.46
N ALA A 510 -0.81 73.49 17.88
CA ALA A 510 -0.32 73.41 19.25
C ALA A 510 0.65 74.53 19.63
N ILE A 511 1.36 75.13 18.67
CA ILE A 511 2.20 76.31 18.93
C ILE A 511 1.28 77.51 19.26
N PRO A 512 1.33 78.06 20.48
CA PRO A 512 0.50 79.20 20.84
C PRO A 512 0.91 80.42 20.01
N LYS A 513 -0.09 81.08 19.39
CA LYS A 513 0.09 82.29 18.57
C LYS A 513 0.62 83.47 19.36
#